data_AF-A0A4S2H2A2-F1
#
_entry.id   AF-A0A4S2H2A2-F1
#
_cell.length_a   1.000
_cell.length_b   1.000
_cell.length_c   1.000
_cell.angle_alpha   90.00
_cell.angle_beta   90.00
_cell.angle_gamma   90.00
#
_symmetry.space_group_name_H-M   'P 1'
#
loop_
_entity.id
_entity.type
_entity.pdbx_description
1 polymer ?
#
loop_
_entity_poly.entity_id
_entity_poly.type
_entity_poly.pdbx_seq_one_letter_code
_entity_poly.pdbx_strand_id
1 'polypeptide(L)'
;DGWFVVVMLSEKEFGGWGEAVEALDLLEDERCADMASRFLNWDTIRERCEPNVASLSVETVLARLREKRVPAGKVNTSEDMLTHPQLLNSGFLYEADGGKAG
;
A
#
# COMPACT_ATOMS: atom_id res chain seq x y z
N ASP A 1 0.74 10.58 5.78
CA ASP A 1 1.14 11.53 4.70
C ASP A 1 0.61 11.14 3.31
N GLY A 2 -0.45 10.30 3.22
CA GLY A 2 -1.04 9.89 1.96
C GLY A 2 -1.73 8.54 2.12
N TRP A 3 -1.95 7.84 1.00
CA TRP A 3 -2.57 6.51 0.98
C TRP A 3 -1.65 5.50 0.30
N PHE A 4 -1.84 4.23 0.63
CA PHE A 4 -1.22 3.11 -0.05
C PHE A 4 -2.25 2.00 -0.28
N VAL A 5 -1.95 1.15 -1.25
CA VAL A 5 -2.69 -0.09 -1.52
C VAL A 5 -1.80 -1.25 -1.16
N VAL A 6 -2.38 -2.26 -0.52
CA VAL A 6 -1.73 -3.53 -0.18
C VAL A 6 -2.56 -4.68 -0.74
N VAL A 7 -1.89 -5.73 -1.20
CA VAL A 7 -2.51 -6.94 -1.74
C VAL A 7 -2.10 -8.13 -0.89
N MET A 8 -3.07 -8.83 -0.32
CA MET A 8 -2.86 -10.00 0.54
C MET A 8 -3.79 -11.13 0.12
N LEU A 9 -3.37 -11.89 -0.89
CA LEU A 9 -4.15 -12.97 -1.50
C LEU A 9 -3.66 -14.37 -1.06
N SER A 10 -2.68 -14.41 -0.16
CA SER A 10 -2.11 -15.64 0.40
C SER A 10 -1.82 -15.52 1.89
N GLU A 11 -1.74 -16.65 2.59
CA GLU A 11 -1.34 -16.69 4.02
C GLU A 11 0.04 -16.06 4.25
N LYS A 12 0.96 -16.24 3.30
CA LYS A 12 2.30 -15.65 3.37
C LYS A 12 2.24 -14.11 3.35
N GLU A 13 1.41 -13.53 2.49
CA GLU A 13 1.26 -12.08 2.41
C GLU A 13 0.54 -11.52 3.63
N PHE A 14 -0.45 -12.23 4.16
CA PHE A 14 -1.14 -11.84 5.38
C PHE A 14 -0.23 -11.89 6.62
N GLY A 15 0.58 -12.95 6.75
CA GLY A 15 1.65 -13.04 7.76
C GLY A 15 2.66 -11.89 7.63
N GLY A 16 3.12 -11.62 6.40
CA GLY A 16 4.03 -10.51 6.14
C GLY A 16 3.44 -9.14 6.49
N TRP A 17 2.13 -8.93 6.27
CA TRP A 17 1.42 -7.74 6.71
C TRP A 17 1.40 -7.62 8.23
N GLY A 18 0.99 -8.68 8.93
CA GLY A 18 0.95 -8.73 10.40
C GLY A 18 2.31 -8.39 11.02
N GLU A 19 3.41 -8.89 10.44
CA GLU A 19 4.77 -8.51 10.86
C GLU A 19 5.09 -7.03 10.54
N ALA A 20 4.74 -6.54 9.36
CA ALA A 20 5.09 -5.18 8.91
C ALA A 20 4.38 -4.09 9.72
N VAL A 21 3.13 -4.33 10.14
CA VAL A 21 2.30 -3.35 10.87
C VAL A 21 2.07 -3.72 12.33
N GLU A 22 2.84 -4.66 12.87
CA GLU A 22 2.83 -5.04 14.29
C GLU A 22 1.43 -5.51 14.77
N ALA A 23 0.79 -6.35 13.95
CA ALA A 23 -0.55 -6.90 14.14
C ALA A 23 -0.57 -8.43 13.99
N LEU A 24 0.44 -9.12 14.55
CA LEU A 24 0.56 -10.58 14.50
C LEU A 24 -0.58 -11.32 15.22
N ASP A 25 -1.27 -10.66 16.15
CA ASP A 25 -2.47 -11.19 16.80
C ASP A 25 -3.60 -11.52 15.82
N LEU A 26 -3.64 -10.86 14.65
CA LEU A 26 -4.61 -11.19 13.60
C LEU A 26 -4.40 -12.57 12.97
N LEU A 27 -3.23 -13.20 13.15
CA LEU A 27 -3.00 -14.58 12.68
C LEU A 27 -3.71 -15.62 13.53
N GLU A 28 -4.11 -15.25 14.75
CA GLU A 28 -4.83 -16.11 15.69
C GLU A 28 -6.33 -15.78 15.74
N ASP A 29 -6.76 -14.69 15.08
CA ASP A 29 -8.17 -14.28 15.01
C ASP A 29 -8.94 -15.18 14.02
N GLU A 30 -9.96 -15.89 14.51
CA GLU A 30 -10.81 -16.77 13.69
C GLU A 30 -11.46 -16.04 12.50
N ARG A 31 -11.70 -14.73 12.63
CA ARG A 31 -12.25 -13.89 11.54
C ARG A 31 -11.26 -13.68 10.39
N CYS A 32 -9.98 -13.97 10.62
CA CYS A 32 -8.88 -13.80 9.68
C CYS A 32 -8.26 -15.13 9.20
N ALA A 33 -8.85 -16.26 9.59
CA ALA A 33 -8.29 -17.61 9.42
C ALA A 33 -8.01 -18.00 7.95
N ASP A 34 -8.77 -17.47 7.00
CA ASP A 34 -8.59 -17.70 5.58
C ASP A 34 -8.92 -16.46 4.74
N MET A 35 -8.62 -16.52 3.45
CA MET A 35 -8.80 -15.39 2.54
C MET A 35 -10.26 -14.92 2.47
N ALA A 36 -11.24 -15.84 2.42
CA ALA A 36 -12.65 -15.46 2.30
C ALA A 36 -13.12 -14.75 3.58
N SER A 37 -12.70 -15.26 4.74
CA SER A 37 -12.97 -14.68 6.05
C SER A 37 -12.35 -13.28 6.17
N ARG A 38 -11.11 -13.09 5.70
CA ARG A 38 -10.45 -11.77 5.67
C ARG A 38 -11.20 -10.76 4.79
N PHE A 39 -11.75 -11.18 3.65
CA PHE A 39 -12.57 -10.31 2.81
C PHE A 39 -13.86 -9.87 3.51
N LEU A 40 -14.54 -10.80 4.19
CA LEU A 40 -15.78 -10.49 4.93
C LEU A 40 -15.53 -9.61 6.16
N ASN A 41 -14.34 -9.69 6.75
CA ASN A 41 -13.97 -8.98 7.97
C ASN A 41 -12.91 -7.89 7.73
N TRP A 42 -12.85 -7.34 6.52
CA TRP A 42 -11.82 -6.38 6.15
C TRP A 42 -11.78 -5.14 7.05
N ASP A 43 -12.97 -4.64 7.45
CA ASP A 43 -13.07 -3.48 8.34
C ASP A 43 -12.46 -3.77 9.72
N THR A 44 -12.64 -4.98 10.26
CA THR A 44 -11.98 -5.41 11.51
C THR A 44 -10.46 -5.39 11.38
N ILE A 45 -9.91 -5.89 10.28
CA ILE A 45 -8.46 -5.89 10.03
C ILE A 45 -7.95 -4.44 9.97
N ARG A 46 -8.67 -3.55 9.27
CA ARG A 46 -8.33 -2.13 9.17
C ARG A 46 -8.35 -1.44 10.52
N GLU A 47 -9.43 -1.57 11.27
CA GLU A 47 -9.60 -0.95 12.59
C GLU A 47 -8.50 -1.39 13.56
N ARG A 48 -8.13 -2.67 13.54
CA ARG A 48 -7.03 -3.17 14.37
C ARG A 48 -5.67 -2.60 13.96
N CYS A 49 -5.40 -2.48 12.66
CA CYS A 49 -4.08 -2.04 12.18
C CYS A 49 -3.92 -0.52 12.16
N GLU A 50 -5.01 0.25 12.10
CA GLU A 50 -4.99 1.71 11.93
C GLU A 50 -4.14 2.43 12.98
N PRO A 51 -4.23 2.16 14.30
CA PRO A 51 -3.41 2.85 15.29
C PRO A 51 -1.90 2.67 15.07
N ASN A 52 -1.48 1.48 14.63
CA ASN A 52 -0.08 1.17 14.39
C ASN A 52 0.43 1.90 13.13
N VAL A 53 -0.39 1.89 12.07
CA VAL A 53 -0.06 2.46 10.76
C VAL A 53 -0.13 4.00 10.78
N ALA A 54 -1.06 4.59 11.53
CA ALA A 54 -1.27 6.04 11.58
C ALA A 54 -0.05 6.83 12.08
N SER A 55 0.82 6.18 12.86
CA SER A 55 2.07 6.77 13.36
C SER A 55 3.23 6.76 12.35
N LEU A 56 3.07 6.09 11.20
CA LEU A 56 4.11 5.85 10.21
C LEU A 56 3.87 6.68 8.93
N SER A 57 4.95 7.02 8.22
CA SER A 57 4.84 7.50 6.84
C SER A 57 4.50 6.37 5.87
N VAL A 58 3.83 6.69 4.77
CA VAL A 58 3.52 5.74 3.69
C VAL A 58 4.80 5.06 3.20
N GLU A 59 5.88 5.80 3.00
CA GLU A 59 7.17 5.23 2.56
C GLU A 59 7.74 4.23 3.56
N THR A 60 7.62 4.51 4.87
CA THR A 60 8.06 3.57 5.91
C THR A 60 7.27 2.27 5.85
N VAL A 61 5.94 2.36 5.69
CA VAL A 61 5.07 1.18 5.58
C VAL A 61 5.42 0.38 4.32
N LEU A 62 5.57 1.04 3.17
CA LEU A 62 5.93 0.38 1.91
C LEU A 62 7.31 -0.29 1.97
N ALA A 63 8.29 0.31 2.67
CA ALA A 63 9.59 -0.30 2.89
C ALA A 63 9.48 -1.59 3.72
N ARG A 64 8.75 -1.55 4.85
CA ARG A 64 8.49 -2.73 5.68
C ARG A 64 7.78 -3.84 4.90
N LEU A 65 6.74 -3.50 4.14
CA LEU A 65 6.01 -4.47 3.32
C LEU A 65 6.89 -5.11 2.25
N ARG A 66 7.79 -4.32 1.63
CA ARG A 66 8.76 -4.83 0.66
C ARG A 66 9.74 -5.83 1.28
N GLU A 67 10.25 -5.55 2.47
CA GLU A 67 11.12 -6.48 3.21
C GLU A 67 10.42 -7.83 3.48
N LYS A 68 9.11 -7.78 3.77
CA LYS A 68 8.27 -8.96 3.99
C LYS A 68 7.74 -9.60 2.71
N ARG A 69 8.11 -9.05 1.53
CA ARG A 69 7.63 -9.49 0.21
C ARG A 69 6.10 -9.44 0.06
N VAL A 70 5.46 -8.45 0.69
CA VAL A 70 4.03 -8.17 0.53
C VAL A 70 3.85 -7.14 -0.58
N PRO A 71 3.07 -7.43 -1.64
CA PRO A 71 2.84 -6.48 -2.73
C PRO A 71 2.06 -5.26 -2.23
N ALA A 72 2.62 -4.07 -2.44
CA ALA A 72 2.02 -2.81 -2.08
C ALA A 72 2.53 -1.66 -2.94
N GLY A 73 1.77 -0.57 -3.00
CA GLY A 73 2.15 0.65 -3.73
C GLY A 73 1.50 1.90 -3.16
N LYS A 74 2.20 3.04 -3.30
CA LYS A 74 1.66 4.36 -2.96
C LYS A 74 0.51 4.71 -3.91
N VAL A 75 -0.54 5.32 -3.38
CA VAL A 75 -1.54 5.99 -4.20
C VAL A 75 -0.96 7.34 -4.61
N ASN A 76 -0.60 7.46 -5.88
CA ASN A 76 0.01 8.66 -6.43
C ASN A 76 -1.06 9.71 -6.78
N THR A 77 -0.77 10.97 -6.49
CA THR A 77 -1.47 12.14 -7.00
C THR A 77 -1.00 12.49 -8.41
N SER A 78 -1.71 13.38 -9.11
CA SER A 78 -1.26 13.87 -10.42
C SER A 78 0.13 14.52 -10.38
N GLU A 79 0.47 15.19 -9.27
CA GLU A 79 1.78 15.82 -9.09
C GLU A 79 2.89 14.77 -8.89
N ASP A 80 2.62 13.71 -8.13
CA ASP A 80 3.55 12.58 -7.95
C ASP A 80 3.92 11.94 -9.30
N MET A 81 2.99 11.92 -10.27
CA MET A 81 3.23 11.31 -11.59
C MET A 81 4.32 12.02 -12.40
N LEU A 82 4.47 13.34 -12.25
CA LEU A 82 5.46 14.13 -12.99
C LEU A 82 6.89 13.78 -12.61
N THR A 83 7.09 13.27 -11.40
CA THR A 83 8.41 12.90 -10.87
C THR A 83 8.58 11.40 -10.66
N HIS A 84 7.58 10.60 -11.03
CA HIS A 84 7.60 9.16 -10.80
C HIS A 84 8.71 8.48 -11.61
N PRO A 85 9.64 7.73 -10.98
CA PRO A 85 10.81 7.18 -11.66
C PRO A 85 10.49 6.32 -12.89
N GLN A 86 9.42 5.52 -12.81
CA GLN A 86 8.98 4.69 -13.95
C GLN A 86 8.46 5.52 -15.13
N LEU A 87 7.85 6.67 -14.88
CA LEU A 87 7.31 7.53 -15.95
C LEU A 87 8.43 8.34 -16.61
N LEU A 88 9.35 8.87 -15.82
CA LEU A 88 10.55 9.55 -16.32
C LEU A 88 11.39 8.63 -17.21
N ASN A 89 11.56 7.36 -16.81
CA ASN A 89 12.39 6.40 -17.54
C ASN A 89 11.69 5.76 -18.75
N SER A 90 10.36 5.89 -18.87
CA SER A 90 9.62 5.24 -19.97
C SER A 90 9.38 6.15 -21.17
N GLY A 91 9.70 7.44 -21.08
CA GLY A 91 9.36 8.42 -22.12
C GLY A 91 7.85 8.67 -22.23
N PHE A 92 7.09 8.32 -21.19
CA PHE A 92 5.63 8.45 -21.17
C PHE A 92 5.17 9.91 -21.11
N LEU A 93 5.93 10.77 -20.43
CA LEU A 93 5.64 12.20 -20.34
C LEU A 93 6.29 12.94 -21.52
N TYR A 94 5.48 13.74 -22.21
CA TYR A 94 5.91 14.61 -23.29
C TYR A 94 5.44 16.04 -22.99
N GLU A 95 6.38 16.98 -22.94
CA GLU A 95 6.09 18.40 -22.86
C GLU A 95 5.99 18.98 -24.26
N ALA A 96 4.86 19.63 -24.57
CA ALA A 96 4.62 20.32 -25.83
C ALA A 96 4.58 21.83 -25.59
N ASP A 97 5.12 22.61 -26.52
CA ASP A 97 4.95 24.06 -26.51
C ASP A 97 3.47 24.42 -26.65
N GLY A 98 2.87 24.90 -25.57
CA GLY A 98 1.55 25.51 -25.58
C GLY A 98 1.66 26.86 -26.28
N GLY A 99 1.42 26.89 -27.59
CA GLY A 99 1.43 28.12 -28.37
C GLY A 99 0.66 29.23 -27.65
N LYS A 100 1.27 30.41 -27.48
CA LYS A 100 0.62 31.55 -26.83
C LYS A 100 -0.64 31.87 -27.63
N ALA A 101 -1.81 31.81 -26.98
CA ALA A 101 -3.03 32.37 -27.55
C ALA A 101 -2.79 33.87 -27.78
N GLY A 102 -2.79 34.28 -29.05
CA GLY A 102 -2.68 35.68 -29.45
C GLY A 102 -3.96 36.46 -29.20
#